data_AF-K1TWI0-F1
#
_entry.id   AF-K1TWI0-F1
#
_cell.length_a   1.000
_cell.length_b   1.000
_cell.length_c   1.000
_cell.angle_alpha   90.00
_cell.angle_beta   90.00
_cell.angle_gamma   90.00
#
_symmetry.space_group_name_H-M   'P 1'
#
loop_
_entity.id
_entity.type
_entity.pdbx_description
1 polymer ?
#
loop_
_entity_poly.entity_id
_entity_poly.type
_entity_poly.pdbx_seq_one_letter_code
_entity_poly.pdbx_strand_id
1 'polypeptide(L)' 'MNPETRRLIRVMPEDAQKTQEIFELLLGDNLDGRKDYIRDYGYKYLDDIDVS' A
#
# COMPACT_ATOMS: atom_id res chain seq x y z
N MET A 1 -1.46 -23.04 1.83
CA MET A 1 -0.34 -22.74 0.90
C MET A 1 -0.07 -23.92 -0.04
N ASN A 2 -1.10 -24.47 -0.70
CA ASN A 2 -0.90 -25.54 -1.68
C ASN A 2 -0.36 -24.92 -2.99
N PRO A 3 0.78 -25.37 -3.54
CA PRO A 3 1.31 -24.89 -4.81
C PRO A 3 0.31 -24.95 -5.98
N GLU A 4 -0.58 -25.95 -5.99
CA GLU A 4 -1.53 -26.19 -7.08
C GLU A 4 -2.74 -25.27 -7.05
N THR A 5 -3.08 -24.72 -5.88
CA THR A 5 -4.30 -23.90 -5.71
C THR A 5 -4.01 -22.47 -5.25
N ARG A 6 -2.75 -22.14 -4.91
CA ARG A 6 -2.39 -20.78 -4.51
C ARG A 6 -2.39 -19.83 -5.69
N ARG A 7 -2.90 -18.62 -5.45
CA ARG A 7 -2.73 -17.48 -6.36
C ARG A 7 -1.51 -16.69 -5.90
N LEU A 8 -0.58 -16.43 -6.81
CA LEU A 8 0.61 -15.62 -6.55
C LEU A 8 0.55 -14.35 -7.37
N ILE A 9 0.99 -13.25 -6.77
CA ILE A 9 1.25 -12.00 -7.47
C ILE A 9 2.76 -11.82 -7.48
N ARG A 10 3.35 -11.69 -8.67
CA ARG A 10 4.78 -11.38 -8.81
C ARG A 10 4.94 -9.87 -8.76
N VAL A 11 5.58 -9.37 -7.71
CA VAL A 11 5.95 -7.96 -7.63
C VAL A 11 7.03 -7.68 -8.68
N MET A 12 6.77 -6.68 -9.53
CA MET A 12 7.73 -6.20 -10.51
C MET A 12 8.36 -4.91 -9.99
N PRO A 13 9.68 -4.71 -10.17
CA PRO A 13 10.32 -3.45 -9.84
C PRO A 13 9.98 -2.43 -10.92
N GLU A 14 8.85 -1.75 -10.77
CA GLU A 14 8.47 -0.63 -11.63
C GLU A 14 8.74 0.70 -10.93
N ASP A 15 9.37 1.61 -11.68
CA ASP A 15 9.93 2.90 -11.27
C ASP A 15 10.43 2.97 -9.81
N ALA A 16 11.73 2.67 -9.63
CA ALA A 16 12.38 2.66 -8.32
C ALA A 16 12.22 3.99 -7.56
N GLN A 17 12.20 5.12 -8.27
CA GLN A 17 12.07 6.44 -7.67
C GLN A 17 10.67 6.63 -7.07
N LYS A 18 9.62 6.36 -7.86
CA LYS A 18 8.24 6.43 -7.39
C LYS A 18 7.98 5.45 -6.25
N THR A 19 8.55 4.25 -6.34
CA THR A 19 8.45 3.26 -5.25
C THR A 19 9.03 3.83 -3.97
N GLN A 20 10.23 4.40 -4.01
CA GLN A 20 10.86 5.02 -2.84
C GLN A 20 10.00 6.14 -2.24
N GLU A 21 9.45 7.02 -3.08
CA GLU A 21 8.59 8.13 -2.64
C GLU A 21 7.33 7.64 -1.90
N ILE A 22 6.67 6.61 -2.44
CA ILE A 22 5.48 6.02 -1.80
C ILE A 22 5.85 5.30 -0.50
N PHE A 23 6.99 4.60 -0.46
CA PHE A 23 7.48 3.95 0.77
C PHE A 23 7.77 4.98 1.87
N GLU A 24 8.42 6.10 1.56
CA GLU A 24 8.70 7.15 2.55
C GLU A 24 7.39 7.75 3.09
N LEU A 25 6.43 8.04 2.20
CA LEU A 25 5.13 8.58 2.60
C LEU A 25 4.35 7.63 3.52
N LEU A 26 4.25 6.36 3.14
CA LEU A 26 3.37 5.40 3.83
C LEU A 26 4.05 4.72 5.03
N LEU A 27 5.37 4.54 5.00
CA LEU A 27 6.12 3.73 5.98
C LEU A 27 7.33 4.45 6.61
N GLY A 28 7.69 5.65 6.16
CA GLY A 28 8.78 6.45 6.72
C GLY A 28 8.39 7.28 7.95
N ASP A 29 9.08 8.39 8.18
CA ASP A 29 8.87 9.24 9.37
C ASP A 29 7.98 10.47 9.08
N ASN A 30 7.55 10.66 7.83
CA ASN A 30 6.69 11.77 7.40
C ASN A 30 5.23 11.59 7.88
N LEU A 31 4.99 11.84 9.16
CA LEU A 31 3.68 11.69 9.80
C LEU A 31 2.60 12.61 9.19
N ASP A 32 2.94 13.87 8.92
CA ASP A 32 1.97 14.85 8.44
C ASP A 32 1.54 14.54 7.00
N GLY A 33 2.49 14.23 6.11
CA GLY A 33 2.18 13.80 4.74
C GLY A 33 1.31 12.55 4.72
N ARG A 34 1.55 11.59 5.62
CA ARG A 34 0.72 10.39 5.75
C ARG A 34 -0.71 10.72 6.17
N LYS A 35 -0.90 11.64 7.14
CA LYS A 35 -2.24 12.07 7.57
C LYS A 35 -3.02 12.71 6.44
N ASP A 36 -2.35 13.53 5.63
CA ASP A 36 -2.97 14.17 4.48
C ASP A 36 -3.38 13.14 3.43
N TYR A 37 -2.50 12.18 3.12
CA TYR A 37 -2.81 11.10 2.18
C TYR A 37 -4.01 10.23 2.65
N ILE A 38 -4.05 9.87 3.94
CA ILE A 38 -5.17 9.10 4.50
C ILE A 38 -6.46 9.93 4.45
N ARG A 39 -6.41 11.24 4.72
CA ARG A 39 -7.59 12.12 4.63
C ARG A 39 -8.16 12.15 3.21
N ASP A 40 -7.29 12.26 2.22
CA ASP A 40 -7.68 12.46 0.82
C ASP A 40 -8.09 11.15 0.12
N TYR A 41 -7.53 10.01 0.54
CA TYR A 41 -7.71 8.73 -0.16
C TYR A 41 -8.27 7.60 0.71
N GLY A 42 -8.22 7.71 2.04
CA GLY A 42 -8.54 6.61 2.95
C GLY A 42 -9.96 6.07 2.78
N TYR A 43 -10.93 6.92 2.46
CA TYR A 43 -12.32 6.51 2.23
C TYR A 43 -12.47 5.49 1.10
N LYS A 44 -11.55 5.48 0.12
CA LYS A 44 -11.60 4.58 -1.04
C LYS A 44 -11.35 3.12 -0.67
N TYR A 45 -10.78 2.88 0.50
CA TYR A 45 -10.34 1.57 0.95
C TYR A 45 -11.10 1.07 2.17
N LEU A 46 -12.05 1.86 2.71
CA LEU A 46 -12.80 1.48 3.91
C LEU A 46 -13.60 0.19 3.72
N ASP A 47 -14.16 -0.01 2.52
CA ASP A 47 -14.93 -1.22 2.18
C ASP A 47 -14.04 -2.47 2.06
N ASP A 48 -12.73 -2.29 1.83
CA ASP A 48 -11.75 -3.37 1.75
C ASP A 48 -11.17 -3.74 3.13
N ILE A 49 -11.43 -2.93 4.17
CA ILE A 49 -11.02 -3.25 5.53
C ILE A 49 -11.98 -4.31 6.09
N ASP A 50 -11.61 -5.57 5.93
CA ASP A 50 -12.25 -6.69 6.62
C ASP A 50 -11.87 -6.63 8.11
N VAL A 51 -12.59 -5.80 8.88
CA VAL A 51 -12.52 -5.77 10.35
C VAL A 51 -13.47 -6.87 10.87
N SER A 52 -12.99 -8.11 10.88
CA SER A 52 -13.68 -9.28 11.46
C SER A 52 -12.87 -9.86 12.62
#